data_AF-A0A1V5VT57-F1
#
_entry.id   AF-A0A1V5VT57-F1
#
_cell.length_a   1.000
_cell.length_b   1.000
_cell.length_c   1.000
_cell.angle_alpha   90.00
_cell.angle_beta   90.00
_cell.angle_gamma   90.00
#
_symmetry.space_group_name_H-M   'P 1'
#
loop_
_entity.id
_entity.type
_entity.pdbx_description
1 polymer ?
#
loop_
_entity_poly.entity_id
_entity_poly.type
_entity_poly.pdbx_seq_one_letter_code
_entity_poly.pdbx_strand_id
1 'polypeptide(L)'
;MVGLDLTGAYLWGNVTETTEGKIDVAAYAFDALLTVKPAEGISLGLFATYTSGQDDGDKFKGYDIIMETYMGACDGRLFLIEAAGVASNGGYQPFDQTDTFAGLMVYGVNLEATFGKLALLAQYGYAQVADDTTTGDSAIGQEFDLKAAYTVAPATTFFVEGGYIKAGDIIPDDAWEVAYGLTTKI
;
A
#
# COMPACT_ATOMS: atom_id res chain seq x y z
N MET A 1 4.21 25.30 2.26
CA MET A 1 3.44 25.00 1.02
C MET A 1 2.45 23.90 1.32
N VAL A 2 1.25 23.94 0.74
CA VAL A 2 0.24 22.87 0.86
C VAL A 2 -0.02 22.28 -0.53
N GLY A 3 -0.09 20.96 -0.63
CA GLY A 3 -0.41 20.22 -1.85
C GLY A 3 -1.48 19.18 -1.58
N LEU A 4 -2.32 18.90 -2.58
CA LEU A 4 -3.36 17.88 -2.52
C LEU A 4 -3.27 17.06 -3.80
N ASP A 5 -3.01 15.77 -3.64
CA ASP A 5 -3.01 14.80 -4.72
C ASP A 5 -4.22 13.87 -4.52
N LEU A 6 -5.02 13.71 -5.57
CA LEU A 6 -6.19 12.85 -5.61
C LEU A 6 -6.11 11.99 -6.88
N THR A 7 -6.07 10.69 -6.70
CA THR A 7 -6.02 9.71 -7.79
C THR A 7 -7.18 8.74 -7.64
N GLY A 8 -7.74 8.28 -8.75
CA GLY A 8 -8.76 7.24 -8.73
C GLY A 8 -8.78 6.47 -10.03
N ALA A 9 -9.23 5.23 -9.93
CA ALA A 9 -9.35 4.32 -11.06
C ALA A 9 -10.69 3.58 -10.98
N TYR A 10 -11.27 3.32 -12.15
CA TYR A 10 -12.46 2.50 -12.29
C TYR A 10 -12.22 1.46 -13.39
N LEU A 11 -12.30 0.19 -13.03
CA LEU A 11 -12.16 -0.95 -13.92
C LEU A 11 -13.56 -1.45 -14.26
N TRP A 12 -13.82 -1.57 -15.56
CA TRP A 12 -15.07 -2.09 -16.10
C TRP A 12 -14.81 -2.87 -17.38
N GLY A 13 -15.64 -3.87 -17.63
CA GLY A 13 -15.47 -4.79 -18.75
C GLY A 13 -15.76 -6.22 -18.32
N ASN A 14 -15.28 -7.19 -19.07
CA ASN A 14 -15.58 -8.60 -18.83
C ASN A 14 -14.26 -9.39 -18.76
N VAL A 15 -14.05 -10.16 -17.70
CA VAL A 15 -12.75 -10.81 -17.43
C VAL A 15 -12.64 -12.20 -18.02
N THR A 16 -13.74 -12.97 -18.12
CA THR A 16 -13.71 -14.31 -18.74
C THR A 16 -15.09 -14.71 -19.29
N GLU A 17 -15.12 -15.41 -20.43
CA GLU A 17 -16.26 -16.23 -20.85
C GLU A 17 -16.15 -17.60 -20.17
N THR A 18 -16.99 -17.85 -19.18
CA THR A 18 -17.16 -19.18 -18.58
C THR A 18 -18.24 -19.95 -19.35
N THR A 19 -18.35 -21.26 -19.11
CA THR A 19 -19.48 -22.08 -19.59
C THR A 19 -20.84 -21.57 -19.11
N GLU A 20 -20.89 -20.72 -18.08
CA GLU A 20 -22.10 -20.17 -17.47
C GLU A 20 -22.38 -18.70 -17.88
N GLY A 21 -21.44 -18.03 -18.55
CA GLY A 21 -21.61 -16.65 -19.01
C GLY A 21 -20.36 -15.77 -18.86
N LYS A 22 -20.51 -14.48 -19.15
CA LYS A 22 -19.48 -13.45 -18.97
C LYS A 22 -19.50 -12.95 -17.53
N ILE A 23 -18.35 -12.88 -16.89
CA ILE A 23 -18.21 -12.23 -15.58
C ILE A 23 -17.92 -10.73 -15.82
N ASP A 24 -18.89 -9.89 -15.46
CA ASP A 24 -18.77 -8.44 -15.55
C ASP A 24 -17.90 -7.91 -14.39
N VAL A 25 -17.05 -6.94 -14.68
CA VAL A 25 -16.19 -6.23 -13.71
C VAL A 25 -16.75 -4.85 -13.43
N ALA A 26 -16.71 -4.48 -12.14
CA ALA A 26 -16.97 -3.14 -11.67
C ALA A 26 -16.15 -2.86 -10.40
N ALA A 27 -14.84 -2.72 -10.56
CA ALA A 27 -13.91 -2.49 -9.46
C ALA A 27 -13.40 -1.04 -9.47
N TYR A 28 -13.03 -0.51 -8.32
CA TYR A 28 -12.55 0.87 -8.20
C TYR A 28 -11.52 1.02 -7.10
N ALA A 29 -10.64 2.00 -7.29
CA ALA A 29 -9.67 2.40 -6.30
C ALA A 29 -9.60 3.92 -6.21
N PHE A 30 -9.22 4.41 -5.03
CA PHE A 30 -9.05 5.81 -4.73
C PHE A 30 -7.83 6.00 -3.84
N ASP A 31 -7.10 7.08 -4.10
CA ASP A 31 -5.95 7.48 -3.34
C ASP A 31 -5.96 8.99 -3.11
N ALA A 32 -5.69 9.41 -1.89
CA ALA A 32 -5.59 10.80 -1.49
C ALA A 32 -4.34 11.05 -0.65
N LEU A 33 -3.65 12.15 -0.92
CA LEU A 33 -2.53 12.64 -0.13
C LEU A 33 -2.63 14.15 0.05
N LEU A 34 -2.78 14.60 1.29
CA LEU A 34 -2.63 15.99 1.69
C LEU A 34 -1.21 16.20 2.23
N THR A 35 -0.45 17.06 1.58
CA THR A 35 0.94 17.36 1.95
C THR A 35 1.10 18.78 2.48
N VAL A 36 1.81 18.93 3.59
CA VAL A 36 2.25 20.21 4.14
C VAL A 36 3.77 20.24 4.26
N LYS A 37 4.39 21.28 3.69
CA LYS A 37 5.83 21.53 3.77
C LYS A 37 6.10 22.73 4.68
N PRO A 38 6.33 22.51 5.99
CA PRO A 38 6.51 23.59 6.97
C PRO A 38 7.90 24.24 6.90
N ALA A 39 8.91 23.51 6.42
CA ALA A 39 10.28 23.98 6.29
C ALA A 39 10.95 23.33 5.07
N GLU A 40 12.08 23.88 4.64
CA GLU A 40 12.89 23.25 3.60
C GLU A 40 13.35 21.86 4.04
N GLY A 41 13.20 20.88 3.15
CA GLY A 41 13.56 19.49 3.42
C GLY A 41 12.55 18.72 4.29
N ILE A 42 11.54 19.36 4.89
CA ILE A 42 10.52 18.68 5.72
C ILE A 42 9.17 18.62 4.99
N SER A 43 8.58 17.43 4.94
CA SER A 43 7.24 17.18 4.40
C SER A 43 6.41 16.36 5.37
N LEU A 44 5.16 16.76 5.59
CA LEU A 44 4.16 16.03 6.38
C LEU A 44 3.01 15.63 5.47
N GLY A 45 2.64 14.36 5.45
CA GLY A 45 1.52 13.83 4.68
C GLY A 45 0.41 13.28 5.56
N LEU A 46 -0.84 13.50 5.17
CA LEU A 46 -2.00 12.70 5.58
C LEU A 46 -2.48 11.95 4.34
N PHE A 47 -2.63 10.64 4.43
CA PHE A 47 -3.02 9.83 3.28
C PHE A 47 -4.21 8.92 3.57
N ALA A 48 -4.93 8.57 2.51
CA ALA A 48 -5.96 7.55 2.52
C ALA A 48 -5.97 6.81 1.17
N THR A 49 -5.92 5.49 1.23
CA THR A 49 -6.04 4.56 0.10
C THR A 49 -7.30 3.72 0.29
N TYR A 50 -8.03 3.48 -0.79
CA TYR A 50 -9.18 2.59 -0.84
C TYR A 50 -9.12 1.74 -2.11
N THR A 51 -9.34 0.44 -2.01
CA THR A 51 -9.53 -0.48 -3.12
C THR A 51 -10.78 -1.31 -2.85
N SER A 52 -11.62 -1.49 -3.87
CA SER A 52 -12.90 -2.19 -3.67
C SER A 52 -12.69 -3.67 -3.39
N GLY A 53 -13.41 -4.18 -2.40
CA GLY A 53 -13.54 -5.61 -2.12
C GLY A 53 -14.61 -6.30 -2.97
N GLN A 54 -14.53 -7.62 -3.03
CA GLN A 54 -15.53 -8.50 -3.62
C GLN A 54 -16.73 -8.61 -2.68
N ASP A 55 -17.94 -8.39 -3.18
CA ASP A 55 -19.16 -8.64 -2.42
C ASP A 55 -19.98 -9.81 -3.01
N ASP A 56 -21.10 -10.16 -2.37
CA ASP A 56 -22.04 -11.22 -2.80
C ASP A 56 -22.80 -10.87 -4.11
N GLY A 57 -22.37 -9.85 -4.83
CA GLY A 57 -22.93 -9.41 -6.10
C GLY A 57 -22.59 -10.32 -7.28
N ASP A 58 -23.22 -10.03 -8.42
CA ASP A 58 -23.01 -10.71 -9.70
C ASP A 58 -21.77 -10.22 -10.47
N LYS A 59 -21.12 -9.17 -9.97
CA LYS A 59 -19.94 -8.55 -10.58
C LYS A 59 -18.68 -8.85 -9.79
N PHE A 60 -17.58 -8.92 -10.51
CA PHE A 60 -16.26 -8.96 -9.91
C PHE A 60 -15.80 -7.55 -9.53
N LYS A 61 -15.53 -7.33 -8.24
CA LYS A 61 -15.25 -6.01 -7.66
C LYS A 61 -13.93 -5.93 -6.89
N GLY A 62 -13.28 -7.05 -6.58
CA GLY A 62 -11.95 -7.04 -5.97
C GLY A 62 -10.95 -6.31 -6.87
N TYR A 63 -10.57 -5.07 -6.54
CA TYR A 63 -9.72 -4.26 -7.41
C TYR A 63 -8.30 -4.82 -7.48
N ASP A 64 -7.71 -5.09 -6.32
CA ASP A 64 -6.30 -5.49 -6.23
C ASP A 64 -6.05 -6.85 -6.89
N ILE A 65 -6.92 -7.83 -6.66
CA ILE A 65 -6.80 -9.14 -7.31
C ILE A 65 -6.90 -9.07 -8.85
N ILE A 66 -7.70 -8.14 -9.40
CA ILE A 66 -7.76 -7.91 -10.86
C ILE A 66 -6.43 -7.34 -11.34
N MET A 67 -5.91 -6.34 -10.62
CA MET A 67 -4.65 -5.70 -10.97
C MET A 67 -3.49 -6.68 -10.89
N GLU A 68 -3.37 -7.44 -9.80
CA GLU A 68 -2.34 -8.46 -9.62
C GLU A 68 -2.38 -9.49 -10.77
N THR A 69 -3.58 -10.00 -11.09
CA THR A 69 -3.75 -11.04 -12.12
C THR A 69 -3.38 -10.56 -13.53
N TYR A 70 -3.70 -9.30 -13.88
CA TYR A 70 -3.66 -8.83 -15.28
C TYR A 70 -2.66 -7.71 -15.56
N MET A 71 -2.23 -6.99 -14.53
CA MET A 71 -1.48 -5.74 -14.64
C MET A 71 -0.23 -5.69 -13.74
N GLY A 72 -0.09 -6.63 -12.79
CA GLY A 72 0.98 -6.69 -11.79
C GLY A 72 0.51 -6.25 -10.40
N ALA A 73 1.26 -6.64 -9.36
CA ALA A 73 0.92 -6.39 -7.96
C ALA A 73 0.69 -4.90 -7.67
N CYS A 74 -0.31 -4.64 -6.83
CA CYS A 74 -0.70 -3.30 -6.42
C CYS A 74 -0.05 -2.94 -5.08
N ASP A 75 1.27 -2.73 -5.09
CA ASP A 75 1.99 -2.28 -3.89
C ASP A 75 1.52 -0.87 -3.49
N GLY A 76 1.23 -0.68 -2.21
CA GLY A 76 0.73 0.58 -1.64
C GLY A 76 1.83 1.43 -0.99
N ARG A 77 1.56 1.98 0.20
CA ARG A 77 2.48 2.86 0.94
C ARG A 77 3.17 2.18 2.11
N LEU A 78 2.48 1.30 2.82
CA LEU A 78 2.98 0.59 3.98
C LEU A 78 3.95 -0.52 3.59
N PHE A 79 5.04 -0.66 4.33
CA PHE A 79 6.15 -1.54 3.98
C PHE A 79 5.76 -3.02 3.98
N LEU A 80 4.93 -3.44 4.93
CA LEU A 80 4.57 -4.84 5.21
C LEU A 80 3.13 -5.17 4.81
N ILE A 81 2.15 -4.36 5.22
CA ILE A 81 0.73 -4.61 4.91
C ILE A 81 0.42 -4.41 3.43
N GLU A 82 1.08 -3.43 2.79
CA GLU A 82 0.88 -3.08 1.38
C GLU A 82 2.10 -3.38 0.50
N ALA A 83 3.09 -4.13 1.01
CA ALA A 83 4.31 -4.49 0.29
C ALA A 83 5.04 -3.32 -0.41
N ALA A 84 5.13 -2.12 0.17
CA ALA A 84 5.68 -0.95 -0.52
C ALA A 84 7.23 -0.89 -0.63
N GLY A 85 7.95 -1.81 0.03
CA GLY A 85 9.40 -1.74 0.17
C GLY A 85 10.20 -2.40 -0.95
N VAL A 86 11.52 -2.23 -0.95
CA VAL A 86 12.39 -2.90 -1.96
C VAL A 86 12.38 -4.43 -1.80
N ALA A 87 11.98 -4.94 -0.63
CA ALA A 87 11.75 -6.35 -0.38
C ALA A 87 10.50 -6.91 -1.11
N SER A 88 9.63 -6.05 -1.65
CA SER A 88 8.42 -6.46 -2.39
C SER A 88 8.71 -7.00 -3.79
N ASN A 89 9.88 -6.66 -4.36
CA ASN A 89 10.31 -7.16 -5.66
C ASN A 89 10.81 -8.63 -5.57
N GLY A 90 9.87 -9.57 -5.47
CA GLY A 90 10.10 -11.01 -5.70
C GLY A 90 10.42 -11.85 -4.46
N GLY A 91 10.22 -11.32 -3.25
CA GLY A 91 10.29 -12.07 -1.99
C GLY A 91 8.91 -12.54 -1.51
N TYR A 92 8.87 -13.60 -0.69
CA TYR A 92 7.66 -13.97 0.04
C TYR A 92 7.35 -12.91 1.10
N GLN A 93 6.20 -12.23 0.99
CA GLN A 93 5.72 -11.24 1.95
C GLN A 93 4.56 -11.84 2.76
N PRO A 94 4.79 -12.33 3.99
CA PRO A 94 3.76 -13.03 4.76
C PRO A 94 2.65 -12.11 5.28
N PHE A 95 2.85 -10.78 5.25
CA PHE A 95 1.92 -9.80 5.79
C PHE A 95 1.17 -9.00 4.73
N ASP A 96 1.49 -9.20 3.45
CA ASP A 96 0.84 -8.52 2.34
C ASP A 96 -0.67 -8.84 2.33
N GLN A 97 -1.50 -7.80 2.47
CA GLN A 97 -2.96 -7.88 2.41
C GLN A 97 -3.54 -7.17 1.17
N THR A 98 -2.70 -6.56 0.35
CA THR A 98 -3.11 -5.87 -0.88
C THR A 98 -3.65 -6.87 -1.89
N ASP A 99 -3.05 -8.06 -1.99
CA ASP A 99 -3.39 -9.08 -2.99
C ASP A 99 -4.57 -9.99 -2.58
N THR A 100 -5.66 -9.40 -2.06
CA THR A 100 -6.83 -10.14 -1.56
C THR A 100 -8.13 -9.75 -2.27
N PHE A 101 -9.10 -10.67 -2.27
CA PHE A 101 -10.45 -10.37 -2.76
C PHE A 101 -11.19 -9.37 -1.87
N ALA A 102 -10.71 -9.16 -0.64
CA ALA A 102 -11.41 -8.37 0.36
C ALA A 102 -11.28 -6.85 0.12
N GLY A 103 -10.32 -6.43 -0.72
CA GLY A 103 -9.97 -5.02 -0.90
C GLY A 103 -9.46 -4.40 0.39
N LEU A 104 -9.01 -3.16 0.30
CA LEU A 104 -8.22 -2.54 1.34
C LEU A 104 -8.64 -1.09 1.58
N MET A 105 -8.72 -0.72 2.84
CA MET A 105 -8.76 0.67 3.28
C MET A 105 -7.58 0.95 4.18
N VAL A 106 -6.74 1.90 3.78
CA VAL A 106 -5.60 2.36 4.58
C VAL A 106 -5.70 3.86 4.77
N TYR A 107 -5.45 4.34 5.98
CA TYR A 107 -5.25 5.77 6.21
C TYR A 107 -4.15 5.96 7.22
N GLY A 108 -3.44 7.09 7.09
CA GLY A 108 -2.24 7.27 7.86
C GLY A 108 -1.60 8.63 7.69
N VAL A 109 -0.40 8.72 8.25
CA VAL A 109 0.42 9.91 8.22
C VAL A 109 1.85 9.54 7.86
N ASN A 110 2.54 10.45 7.17
CA ASN A 110 3.97 10.33 6.97
C ASN A 110 4.70 11.64 7.30
N LEU A 111 5.95 11.49 7.67
CA LEU A 111 6.92 12.54 7.86
C LEU A 111 8.15 12.18 7.03
N GLU A 112 8.50 13.05 6.10
CA GLU A 112 9.73 12.96 5.32
C GLU A 112 10.66 14.10 5.70
N ALA A 113 11.95 13.78 5.81
CA ALA A 113 12.99 14.77 6.07
C ALA A 113 14.22 14.53 5.19
N THR A 114 14.69 15.55 4.49
CA THR A 114 15.89 15.51 3.65
C THR A 114 16.92 16.52 4.12
N PHE A 115 18.13 16.03 4.40
CA PHE A 115 19.28 16.82 4.84
C PHE A 115 20.51 16.48 4.00
N GLY A 116 20.75 17.27 2.95
CA GLY A 116 21.84 17.04 2.02
C GLY A 116 21.70 15.69 1.30
N LYS A 117 22.54 14.72 1.66
CA LYS A 117 22.54 13.37 1.07
C LYS A 117 21.67 12.36 1.82
N LEU A 118 21.17 12.73 3.01
CA LEU A 118 20.35 11.87 3.86
C LEU A 118 18.87 12.16 3.61
N ALA A 119 18.07 11.13 3.39
CA ALA A 119 16.61 11.16 3.39
C ALA A 119 16.08 10.21 4.48
N LEU A 120 15.09 10.67 5.22
CA LEU A 120 14.42 9.95 6.30
C LEU A 120 12.92 9.92 6.02
N LEU A 121 12.28 8.79 6.33
CA LEU A 121 10.83 8.61 6.33
C LEU A 121 10.44 8.01 7.68
N ALA A 122 9.38 8.55 8.26
CA ALA A 122 8.60 7.90 9.31
C ALA A 122 7.15 7.88 8.88
N GLN A 123 6.50 6.72 8.92
CA GLN A 123 5.14 6.54 8.45
C GLN A 123 4.36 5.71 9.46
N TYR A 124 3.07 6.03 9.60
CA TYR A 124 2.12 5.24 10.35
C TYR A 124 0.88 5.06 9.50
N GLY A 125 0.33 3.85 9.46
CA GLY A 125 -0.96 3.57 8.85
C GLY A 125 -1.81 2.65 9.69
N TYR A 126 -3.12 2.78 9.55
CA TYR A 126 -4.10 1.81 9.98
C TYR A 126 -4.75 1.21 8.74
N ALA A 127 -4.87 -0.12 8.71
CA ALA A 127 -5.45 -0.87 7.62
C ALA A 127 -6.65 -1.71 8.07
N GLN A 128 -7.64 -1.80 7.20
CA GLN A 128 -8.81 -2.66 7.37
C GLN A 128 -9.30 -3.16 6.00
N VAL A 129 -10.04 -4.25 6.01
CA VAL A 129 -10.69 -4.80 4.82
C VAL A 129 -11.80 -3.86 4.33
N ALA A 130 -11.96 -3.77 3.01
CA ALA A 130 -13.00 -2.97 2.36
C ALA A 130 -14.31 -3.75 2.06
N ASP A 131 -14.27 -5.07 2.10
CA ASP A 131 -15.39 -5.97 1.80
C ASP A 131 -16.48 -5.93 2.88
N ASP A 132 -17.69 -5.56 2.46
CA ASP A 132 -18.90 -5.44 3.29
C ASP A 132 -19.57 -6.79 3.62
N THR A 133 -19.13 -7.91 3.03
CA THR A 133 -19.66 -9.27 3.30
C THR A 133 -19.01 -9.93 4.51
N THR A 134 -17.88 -9.41 4.98
CA THR A 134 -17.26 -9.87 6.23
C THR A 134 -18.15 -9.51 7.42
N THR A 135 -19.00 -10.44 7.82
CA THR A 135 -19.75 -10.38 9.08
C THR A 135 -18.80 -10.69 10.22
N GLY A 136 -18.02 -9.70 10.65
CA GLY A 136 -17.07 -9.86 11.75
C GLY A 136 -16.00 -8.78 11.79
N ASP A 137 -14.80 -9.21 12.12
CA ASP A 137 -13.63 -8.38 12.33
C ASP A 137 -13.03 -7.91 10.99
N SER A 138 -12.91 -6.60 10.81
CA SER A 138 -12.37 -5.98 9.58
C SER A 138 -10.98 -5.37 9.77
N ALA A 139 -10.50 -5.25 11.00
CA ALA A 139 -9.23 -4.63 11.32
C ALA A 139 -8.07 -5.54 10.91
N ILE A 140 -7.27 -5.11 9.94
CA ILE A 140 -6.02 -5.78 9.58
C ILE A 140 -4.98 -5.45 10.63
N GLY A 141 -4.77 -4.16 10.92
CA GLY A 141 -3.81 -3.75 11.94
C GLY A 141 -3.29 -2.33 11.74
N GLN A 142 -2.23 -2.04 12.46
CA GLN A 142 -1.49 -0.78 12.39
C GLN A 142 -0.06 -1.07 12.02
N GLU A 143 0.56 -0.20 11.23
CA GLU A 143 1.96 -0.32 10.85
C GLU A 143 2.73 0.97 11.11
N PHE A 144 3.96 0.81 11.59
CA PHE A 144 4.93 1.89 11.75
C PHE A 144 6.17 1.60 10.90
N ASP A 145 6.46 2.47 9.95
CA ASP A 145 7.63 2.36 9.07
C ASP A 145 8.66 3.42 9.38
N LEU A 146 9.92 3.01 9.38
CA LEU A 146 11.07 3.90 9.48
C LEU A 146 12.06 3.55 8.38
N LYS A 147 12.45 4.55 7.59
CA LYS A 147 13.47 4.40 6.55
C LYS A 147 14.51 5.50 6.63
N ALA A 148 15.76 5.10 6.44
CA ALA A 148 16.89 6.01 6.25
C ALA A 148 17.60 5.64 4.95
N ALA A 149 17.83 6.63 4.10
CA ALA A 149 18.47 6.47 2.81
C ALA A 149 19.58 7.51 2.63
N TYR A 150 20.75 7.09 2.14
CA TYR A 150 21.92 7.94 1.96
C TYR A 150 22.49 7.81 0.55
N THR A 151 22.62 8.95 -0.14
CA THR A 151 23.21 9.02 -1.49
C THR A 151 24.72 8.82 -1.42
N VAL A 152 25.18 7.61 -1.69
CA VAL A 152 26.60 7.22 -1.62
C VAL A 152 27.39 7.63 -2.88
N ALA A 153 26.73 7.67 -4.03
CA ALA A 153 27.31 8.11 -5.32
C ALA A 153 26.21 8.71 -6.22
N PRO A 154 26.54 9.38 -7.35
CA PRO A 154 25.52 9.82 -8.30
C PRO A 154 24.57 8.66 -8.66
N ALA A 155 23.26 8.92 -8.58
CA ALA A 155 22.20 7.93 -8.84
C ALA A 155 22.24 6.66 -7.97
N THR A 156 23.07 6.59 -6.93
CA THR A 156 23.25 5.42 -6.07
C THR A 156 22.91 5.74 -4.62
N THR A 157 22.00 4.98 -4.04
CA THR A 157 21.51 5.18 -2.67
C THR A 157 21.64 3.90 -1.87
N PHE A 158 22.24 3.97 -0.69
CA PHE A 158 22.14 2.91 0.32
C PHE A 158 20.94 3.20 1.22
N PHE A 159 20.15 2.19 1.56
CA PHE A 159 18.99 2.36 2.44
C PHE A 159 18.91 1.26 3.50
N VAL A 160 18.27 1.61 4.60
CA VAL A 160 17.73 0.70 5.61
C VAL A 160 16.29 1.12 5.86
N GLU A 161 15.39 0.14 5.92
CA GLU A 161 13.96 0.28 6.12
C GLU A 161 13.51 -0.76 7.12
N GLY A 162 12.62 -0.41 8.04
CA GLY A 162 12.03 -1.36 8.95
C GLY A 162 10.58 -0.99 9.25
N GLY A 163 9.74 -2.02 9.34
CA GLY A 163 8.33 -1.92 9.65
C GLY A 163 8.02 -2.71 10.91
N TYR A 164 7.04 -2.21 11.68
CA TYR A 164 6.44 -2.95 12.78
C TYR A 164 4.92 -2.92 12.62
N ILE A 165 4.32 -4.10 12.58
CA ILE A 165 2.89 -4.29 12.60
C ILE A 165 2.43 -4.59 14.02
N LYS A 166 1.43 -3.83 14.47
CA LYS A 166 0.55 -4.24 15.55
C LYS A 166 -0.70 -4.88 14.95
N ALA A 167 -0.90 -6.16 15.26
CA ALA A 167 -2.01 -6.94 14.73
C ALA A 167 -3.36 -6.33 15.10
N GLY A 168 -4.25 -6.30 14.12
CA GLY A 168 -5.67 -6.17 14.34
C GLY A 168 -6.28 -7.53 14.64
N ASP A 169 -7.48 -7.73 14.15
CA ASP A 169 -8.25 -8.95 14.40
C ASP A 169 -8.06 -10.00 13.29
N ILE A 170 -7.70 -9.56 12.07
CA ILE A 170 -7.52 -10.43 10.90
C ILE A 170 -6.17 -11.15 10.91
N ILE A 171 -5.09 -10.45 11.30
CA ILE A 171 -3.75 -11.04 11.37
C ILE A 171 -3.46 -11.51 12.80
N PRO A 172 -2.80 -12.66 12.98
CA PRO A 172 -2.77 -13.34 14.28
C PRO A 172 -1.74 -12.77 15.28
N ASP A 173 -0.67 -12.16 14.79
CA ASP A 173 0.48 -11.80 15.61
C ASP A 173 1.09 -10.46 15.18
N ASP A 174 1.60 -9.71 16.15
CA ASP A 174 2.49 -8.57 15.90
C ASP A 174 3.75 -9.04 15.18
N ALA A 175 4.28 -8.20 14.28
CA ALA A 175 5.43 -8.55 13.46
C ALA A 175 6.37 -7.37 13.24
N TRP A 176 7.62 -7.66 12.92
CA TRP A 176 8.57 -6.67 12.46
C TRP A 176 9.46 -7.24 11.38
N GLU A 177 9.86 -6.38 10.45
CA GLU A 177 10.80 -6.72 9.38
C GLU A 177 11.80 -5.59 9.20
N VAL A 178 13.01 -5.93 8.77
CA VAL A 178 14.03 -4.96 8.37
C VAL A 178 14.59 -5.36 7.02
N ALA A 179 14.54 -4.43 6.08
CA ALA A 179 15.20 -4.52 4.78
C ALA A 179 16.34 -3.51 4.69
N TYR A 180 17.39 -3.86 3.95
CA TYR A 180 18.45 -2.94 3.62
C TYR A 180 19.00 -3.27 2.24
N GLY A 181 19.57 -2.28 1.58
CA GLY A 181 20.06 -2.49 0.24
C GLY A 181 20.69 -1.27 -0.39
N LEU A 182 21.01 -1.42 -1.67
CA LEU A 182 21.59 -0.38 -2.48
C LEU A 182 20.83 -0.33 -3.81
N THR A 183 20.37 0.85 -4.17
CA THR A 183 19.62 1.08 -5.41
C THR A 183 20.44 2.00 -6.30
N THR A 184 20.66 1.59 -7.55
CA THR A 184 21.33 2.38 -8.58
C THR A 184 20.39 2.56 -9.76
N LYS A 185 20.12 3.80 -10.17
CA LYS A 185 19.42 4.08 -11.44
C LYS A 185 20.44 4.11 -12.57
N ILE A 186 20.28 3.23 -13.56
CA ILE A 186 21.11 3.11 -14.77
C ILE A 186 20.45 3.89 -15.91
#